data_AF-A0A8T5KS43-F1
#
_entry.id   AF-A0A8T5KS43-F1
#
_cell.length_a   1.000
_cell.length_b   1.000
_cell.length_c   1.000
_cell.angle_alpha   90.00
_cell.angle_beta   90.00
_cell.angle_gamma   90.00
#
_symmetry.space_group_name_H-M   'P 1'
#
loop_
_entity.id
_entity.type
_entity.pdbx_description
1 polymer ?
#
loop_
_entity_poly.entity_id
_entity_poly.type
_entity_poly.pdbx_seq_one_letter_code
_entity_poly.pdbx_strand_id
1 'polypeptide(L)'
;MNKRGQDLSIGTLILIVLGIVVLVLLILGFSLGWSNLWEKINIFGGTSIGTVATQCEIDVTQGNTYDFCQSFKKVKVDGKTEYLNCKDGRIDSTLDTKLNCPAAPGGASSLEVWYCNELKNKETDKTKFDDQIKVNSKTCELHGVKKDTASPATTVP
;
A
#
# COMPACT_ATOMS: atom_id res chain seq x y z
N MET A 1 22.66 -55.54 -39.51
CA MET A 1 22.86 -54.23 -38.85
C MET A 1 21.65 -53.95 -37.97
N ASN A 2 21.78 -54.14 -36.66
CA ASN A 2 20.71 -53.85 -35.69
C ASN A 2 20.72 -52.35 -35.36
N LYS A 3 19.70 -51.61 -35.83
CA LYS A 3 19.43 -50.26 -35.33
C LYS A 3 18.57 -50.36 -34.08
N ARG A 4 19.20 -50.28 -32.90
CA ARG A 4 18.49 -49.99 -31.64
C ARG A 4 18.10 -48.52 -31.68
N GLY A 5 16.87 -48.24 -32.07
CA GLY A 5 16.27 -46.92 -31.85
C GLY A 5 16.30 -46.64 -30.35
N GLN A 6 16.82 -45.48 -29.95
CA GLN A 6 16.75 -45.04 -28.56
C GLN A 6 15.27 -44.90 -28.21
N ASP A 7 14.78 -45.81 -27.37
CA ASP A 7 13.48 -45.68 -26.75
C ASP A 7 13.63 -44.57 -25.72
N LEU A 8 13.37 -43.34 -26.17
CA LEU A 8 13.26 -42.20 -25.26
C LEU A 8 12.08 -42.53 -24.35
N SER A 9 12.39 -42.79 -23.07
CA SER A 9 11.39 -43.06 -22.05
C SER A 9 10.23 -42.07 -22.18
N ILE A 10 9.01 -42.60 -22.28
CA ILE A 10 7.76 -41.83 -22.37
C ILE A 10 7.71 -40.70 -21.31
N GLY A 11 8.34 -40.91 -20.15
CA GLY A 11 8.48 -39.88 -19.11
C GLY A 11 9.24 -38.62 -19.56
N THR A 12 10.31 -38.77 -20.34
CA THR A 12 11.08 -37.63 -20.87
C THR A 12 10.23 -36.80 -21.82
N LEU A 13 9.42 -37.45 -22.65
CA LEU A 13 8.51 -36.76 -23.58
C LEU A 13 7.48 -35.92 -22.82
N ILE A 14 6.89 -36.47 -21.75
CA ILE A 14 5.92 -35.76 -20.90
C ILE A 14 6.56 -34.53 -20.25
N LEU A 15 7.77 -34.66 -19.70
CA LEU A 15 8.46 -33.56 -19.03
C LEU A 15 8.80 -32.40 -19.99
N ILE A 16 9.20 -32.72 -21.22
CA ILE A 16 9.48 -31.69 -22.24
C ILE A 16 8.20 -30.93 -22.59
N VAL A 17 7.08 -31.63 -22.78
CA VAL A 17 5.79 -31.00 -23.11
C VAL A 17 5.32 -30.11 -21.95
N LEU A 18 5.41 -30.59 -20.71
CA LEU A 18 5.01 -29.83 -19.53
C LEU A 18 5.89 -28.57 -19.35
N GLY A 19 7.19 -28.70 -19.59
CA GLY A 19 8.12 -27.56 -19.57
C GLY A 19 7.77 -26.48 -20.59
N ILE A 20 7.43 -26.86 -21.82
CA ILE A 20 7.01 -25.92 -22.86
C ILE A 20 5.70 -25.23 -22.48
N VAL A 21 4.72 -25.96 -21.93
CA VAL A 21 3.45 -25.38 -21.48
C VAL A 21 3.67 -24.32 -20.40
N VAL A 22 4.48 -24.62 -19.38
CA VAL A 22 4.80 -23.65 -18.32
C VAL A 22 5.54 -22.44 -18.88
N LEU A 23 6.49 -22.65 -19.80
CA LEU A 23 7.24 -21.56 -20.43
C LEU A 23 6.34 -20.61 -21.23
N VAL A 24 5.38 -21.15 -22.00
CA VAL A 24 4.40 -20.34 -22.73
C VAL A 24 3.50 -19.55 -21.77
N LEU A 25 3.03 -20.18 -20.68
CA LEU A 25 2.22 -19.50 -19.67
C LEU A 25 2.98 -18.37 -18.96
N LEU A 26 4.26 -18.56 -18.67
CA LEU A 26 5.11 -17.51 -18.08
C LEU A 26 5.29 -16.34 -19.04
N ILE A 27 5.57 -16.60 -20.32
CA ILE A 27 5.70 -15.54 -21.32
C ILE A 27 4.38 -14.77 -21.45
N LEU A 28 3.25 -15.46 -21.61
CA LEU A 28 1.94 -14.80 -21.69
C LEU A 28 1.58 -14.04 -20.41
N GLY A 29 1.90 -14.59 -19.23
CA GLY A 29 1.67 -13.94 -17.95
C GLY A 29 2.50 -12.67 -17.78
N PHE A 30 3.78 -12.69 -18.15
CA PHE A 30 4.63 -11.50 -18.14
C PHE A 30 4.26 -10.50 -19.24
N SER A 31 3.84 -10.95 -20.43
CA SER A 31 3.45 -10.08 -21.55
C SER A 31 2.10 -9.38 -21.35
N LEU A 32 1.12 -10.03 -20.74
CA LEU A 32 -0.19 -9.42 -20.46
C LEU A 32 -0.14 -8.47 -19.25
N GLY A 33 0.94 -8.51 -18.47
CA GLY A 33 1.16 -7.65 -17.34
C GLY A 33 0.34 -8.08 -16.13
N TRP A 34 1.03 -8.36 -15.03
CA TRP A 34 0.37 -8.67 -13.76
C TRP A 34 -0.42 -7.47 -13.17
N SER A 35 -0.29 -6.27 -13.73
CA SER A 35 -0.95 -5.05 -13.23
C SER A 35 -2.46 -5.22 -13.08
N ASN A 36 -3.14 -5.77 -14.09
CA ASN A 36 -4.59 -6.00 -14.05
C ASN A 36 -5.01 -7.07 -13.03
N LEU A 37 -4.13 -8.03 -12.76
CA LEU A 37 -4.40 -9.12 -11.83
C LEU A 37 -4.20 -8.65 -10.38
N TRP A 38 -3.13 -7.91 -10.12
CA TRP A 38 -2.89 -7.26 -8.83
C TRP A 38 -3.91 -6.17 -8.52
N GLU A 39 -4.36 -5.39 -9.51
CA GLU A 39 -5.44 -4.41 -9.32
C GLU A 39 -6.74 -5.07 -8.89
N LYS A 40 -7.12 -6.21 -9.48
CA LYS A 40 -8.31 -6.98 -9.07
C LYS A 40 -8.16 -7.66 -7.72
N ILE A 41 -6.96 -8.10 -7.36
CA ILE A 41 -6.68 -8.72 -6.05
C ILE A 41 -6.58 -7.66 -4.93
N ASN A 42 -6.09 -6.46 -5.22
CA ASN A 42 -6.05 -5.33 -4.28
C ASN A 42 -7.43 -4.76 -3.91
N ILE A 43 -8.50 -5.13 -4.62
CA ILE A 43 -9.87 -4.79 -4.22
C ILE A 43 -10.25 -5.50 -2.90
N PHE A 44 -9.67 -6.68 -2.65
CA PHE A 44 -9.87 -7.48 -1.43
C PHE A 44 -8.73 -7.34 -0.41
N GLY A 45 -7.52 -7.00 -0.84
CA GLY A 45 -6.37 -6.79 0.04
C GLY A 45 -6.17 -5.31 0.40
N GLY A 46 -6.85 -4.82 1.44
CA GLY A 46 -6.41 -3.57 2.08
C GLY A 46 -4.98 -3.76 2.58
N THR A 47 -4.09 -2.80 2.30
CA THR A 47 -2.72 -2.84 2.84
C THR A 47 -2.81 -2.82 4.37
N SER A 48 -2.05 -3.69 5.04
CA SER A 48 -2.00 -3.71 6.50
C SER A 48 -1.05 -2.63 7.03
N ILE A 49 -1.24 -2.17 8.27
CA ILE A 49 -0.34 -1.20 8.90
C ILE A 49 1.10 -1.73 8.92
N GLY A 50 1.29 -3.04 9.18
CA GLY A 50 2.61 -3.67 9.18
C GLY A 50 3.31 -3.59 7.81
N THR A 51 2.57 -3.76 6.72
CA THR A 51 3.12 -3.60 5.36
C THR A 51 3.58 -2.16 5.10
N VAL A 52 2.82 -1.17 5.59
CA VAL A 52 3.22 0.24 5.49
C VAL A 52 4.48 0.49 6.32
N ALA A 53 4.57 -0.05 7.53
CA ALA A 53 5.75 0.09 8.39
C ALA A 53 7.04 -0.47 7.74
N THR A 54 6.98 -1.66 7.13
CA THR A 54 8.12 -2.22 6.38
C THR A 54 8.53 -1.34 5.21
N GLN A 55 7.56 -0.76 4.48
CA GLN A 55 7.88 0.17 3.41
C GLN A 55 8.58 1.43 3.95
N CYS A 56 8.13 1.96 5.08
CA CYS A 56 8.74 3.11 5.71
C CYS A 56 10.18 2.86 6.15
N GLU A 57 10.50 1.65 6.63
CA GLU A 57 11.87 1.25 6.97
C GLU A 57 12.79 1.26 5.73
N ILE A 58 12.27 0.79 4.59
CA ILE A 58 12.97 0.83 3.30
C ILE A 58 13.19 2.28 2.88
N ASP A 59 12.16 3.13 2.96
CA ASP A 59 12.23 4.53 2.55
C ASP A 59 13.24 5.32 3.40
N VAL A 60 13.30 5.05 4.71
CA VAL A 60 14.32 5.59 5.62
C VAL A 60 15.72 5.16 5.21
N THR A 61 15.92 3.87 4.94
CA THR A 61 17.21 3.31 4.53
C THR A 61 17.69 3.90 3.20
N GLN A 62 16.76 4.18 2.29
CA GLN A 62 17.05 4.79 0.98
C GLN A 62 17.15 6.32 1.04
N GLY A 63 16.82 6.95 2.18
CA GLY A 63 16.74 8.41 2.28
C GLY A 63 15.61 9.02 1.44
N ASN A 64 14.60 8.25 1.07
CA ASN A 64 13.51 8.67 0.22
C ASN A 64 12.46 9.47 1.02
N THR A 65 12.79 10.75 1.24
CA THR A 65 11.96 11.67 2.02
C THR A 65 10.59 11.92 1.38
N TYR A 66 10.51 11.88 0.05
CA TYR A 66 9.24 12.09 -0.64
C TYR A 66 8.27 10.95 -0.34
N ASP A 67 8.71 9.70 -0.50
CA ASP A 67 7.83 8.57 -0.25
C ASP A 67 7.49 8.43 1.24
N PHE A 68 8.46 8.69 2.11
CA PHE A 68 8.24 8.69 3.56
C PHE A 68 7.15 9.69 4.00
N CYS A 69 7.15 10.89 3.43
CA CYS A 69 6.32 12.00 3.91
C CYS A 69 5.03 12.22 3.13
N GLN A 70 5.03 11.98 1.81
CA GLN A 70 3.94 12.36 0.92
C GLN A 70 3.22 11.15 0.31
N SER A 71 3.76 9.94 0.46
CA SER A 71 3.13 8.71 -0.04
C SER A 71 2.14 8.17 0.98
N PHE A 72 0.86 8.48 0.77
CA PHE A 72 -0.23 7.94 1.60
C PHE A 72 -0.72 6.61 1.02
N LYS A 73 -0.71 5.57 1.85
CA LYS A 73 -1.19 4.22 1.52
C LYS A 73 -2.58 4.00 2.12
N LYS A 74 -3.48 3.42 1.33
CA LYS A 74 -4.82 3.09 1.76
C LYS A 74 -4.82 1.77 2.55
N VAL A 75 -5.27 1.82 3.78
CA VAL A 75 -5.45 0.68 4.68
C VAL A 75 -6.92 0.55 5.08
N LYS A 76 -7.34 -0.65 5.46
CA LYS A 76 -8.66 -0.89 6.07
C LYS A 76 -8.47 -1.26 7.53
N VAL A 77 -8.98 -0.44 8.43
CA VAL A 77 -8.94 -0.66 9.88
C VAL A 77 -10.38 -0.66 10.38
N ASP A 78 -10.81 -1.75 11.01
CA ASP A 78 -12.17 -1.91 11.55
C ASP A 78 -13.29 -1.61 10.53
N GLY A 79 -13.08 -2.02 9.27
CA GLY A 79 -14.04 -1.79 8.18
C GLY A 79 -14.07 -0.35 7.64
N LYS A 80 -13.27 0.56 8.19
CA LYS A 80 -13.12 1.94 7.73
C LYS A 80 -11.88 2.12 6.87
N THR A 81 -11.94 3.05 5.92
CA THR A 81 -10.79 3.38 5.07
C THR A 81 -9.93 4.41 5.77
N GLU A 82 -8.66 4.12 5.90
CA GLU A 82 -7.69 5.02 6.48
C GLU A 82 -6.49 5.15 5.53
N TYR A 83 -5.91 6.35 5.46
CA TYR A 83 -4.76 6.66 4.63
C TYR A 83 -3.58 6.99 5.53
N LEU A 84 -2.50 6.23 5.38
CA LEU A 84 -1.34 6.32 6.27
C LEU A 84 -0.09 6.67 5.47
N ASN A 85 0.73 7.55 6.00
CA ASN A 85 2.13 7.67 5.60
C ASN A 85 3.03 7.25 6.77
N CYS A 86 4.34 7.40 6.61
CA CYS A 86 5.31 7.02 7.63
C CYS A 86 5.36 7.95 8.85
N LYS A 87 4.58 9.03 8.85
CA LYS A 87 4.36 9.93 9.99
C LYS A 87 3.15 9.56 10.85
N ASP A 88 2.40 8.52 10.51
CA ASP A 88 1.38 7.98 11.42
C ASP A 88 2.05 7.53 12.74
N GLY A 89 1.47 7.91 13.88
CA GLY A 89 2.09 7.66 15.19
C GLY A 89 2.31 6.17 15.49
N ARG A 90 1.52 5.26 14.91
CA ARG A 90 1.69 3.80 15.07
C ARG A 90 2.88 3.26 14.28
N ILE A 91 3.33 3.99 13.25
CA ILE A 91 4.45 3.61 12.38
C ILE A 91 5.71 4.37 12.78
N ASP A 92 5.62 5.69 12.98
CA ASP A 92 6.75 6.54 13.36
C ASP A 92 7.33 6.16 14.74
N SER A 93 6.55 5.50 15.60
CA SER A 93 7.02 4.97 16.88
C SER A 93 7.78 3.64 16.76
N THR A 94 7.63 2.91 15.67
CA THR A 94 8.31 1.63 15.43
C THR A 94 9.62 1.77 14.65
N LEU A 95 9.93 2.97 14.15
CA LEU A 95 11.11 3.24 13.33
C LEU A 95 12.25 3.80 14.19
N ASP A 96 13.45 3.23 14.04
CA ASP A 96 14.66 3.68 14.73
C ASP A 96 15.17 5.03 14.21
N THR A 97 14.99 5.28 12.91
CA THR A 97 15.44 6.50 12.24
C THR A 97 14.27 7.20 11.58
N LYS A 98 14.21 8.52 11.75
CA LYS A 98 13.10 9.36 11.26
C LYS A 98 13.61 10.33 10.22
N LEU A 99 12.93 10.41 9.09
CA LEU A 99 13.17 11.45 8.09
C LEU A 99 12.40 12.73 8.44
N ASN A 100 13.01 13.88 8.09
CA ASN A 100 12.39 15.18 8.22
C ASN A 100 11.50 15.46 7.02
N CYS A 101 10.22 15.72 7.27
CA CYS A 101 9.29 16.04 6.21
C CYS A 101 9.34 17.52 5.82
N PRO A 102 9.28 17.82 4.51
CA PRO A 102 9.13 19.20 4.06
C PRO A 102 7.78 19.76 4.50
N ALA A 103 7.66 21.09 4.48
CA ALA A 103 6.40 21.75 4.70
C ALA A 103 5.35 21.27 3.68
N ALA A 104 4.08 21.25 4.11
CA ALA A 104 3.00 20.83 3.26
C ALA A 104 2.85 21.78 2.05
N PRO A 105 2.63 21.24 0.85
CA PRO A 105 2.43 22.06 -0.34
C PRO A 105 1.11 22.85 -0.26
N GLY A 106 1.04 23.94 -1.03
CA GLY A 106 -0.20 24.73 -1.15
C GLY A 106 -0.59 25.54 0.10
N GLY A 107 0.34 25.80 1.02
CA GLY A 107 0.08 26.61 2.22
C GLY A 107 -0.77 25.92 3.28
N ALA A 108 -0.92 24.59 3.18
CA ALA A 108 -1.60 23.81 4.21
C ALA A 108 -0.82 23.83 5.54
N SER A 109 -1.54 23.78 6.65
CA SER A 109 -0.96 23.79 8.00
C SER A 109 -0.22 22.48 8.34
N SER A 110 -0.51 21.40 7.62
CA SER A 110 0.12 20.08 7.78
C SER A 110 -0.07 19.23 6.52
N LEU A 111 0.74 18.19 6.37
CA LEU A 111 0.66 17.25 5.25
C LEU A 111 -0.68 16.51 5.23
N GLU A 112 -1.21 16.20 6.42
CA GLU A 112 -2.52 15.57 6.60
C GLU A 112 -3.65 16.47 6.09
N VAL A 113 -3.60 17.78 6.40
CA VAL A 113 -4.59 18.75 5.89
C VAL A 113 -4.52 18.87 4.38
N TRP A 114 -3.30 18.94 3.82
CA TRP A 114 -3.13 18.96 2.37
C TRP A 114 -3.73 17.71 1.72
N TYR A 115 -3.42 16.53 2.25
CA TYR A 115 -3.90 15.28 1.67
C TYR A 115 -5.41 15.09 1.84
N CYS A 116 -5.99 15.48 2.98
CA CYS A 116 -7.45 15.52 3.13
C CYS A 116 -8.11 16.42 2.07
N ASN A 117 -7.54 17.59 1.77
CA ASN A 117 -8.05 18.47 0.72
C ASN A 117 -7.92 17.85 -0.69
N GLU A 118 -6.81 17.16 -0.97
CA GLU A 118 -6.64 16.40 -2.21
C GLU A 118 -7.68 15.29 -2.38
N LEU A 119 -7.94 14.52 -1.31
CA LEU A 119 -8.97 13.48 -1.33
C LEU A 119 -10.37 14.09 -1.56
N LYS A 120 -10.67 15.22 -0.94
CA LYS A 120 -11.93 15.95 -1.13
C LYS A 120 -12.16 16.37 -2.57
N ASN A 121 -11.11 16.79 -3.27
CA ASN A 121 -11.20 17.18 -4.67
C ASN A 121 -11.38 15.99 -5.62
N LYS A 122 -10.95 14.78 -5.20
CA LYS A 122 -11.06 13.55 -5.98
C LYS A 122 -12.36 12.78 -5.72
N GLU A 123 -12.95 12.94 -4.53
CA GLU A 123 -14.21 12.26 -4.18
C GLU A 123 -15.41 12.99 -4.82
N THR A 124 -16.10 12.31 -5.73
CA THR A 124 -17.29 12.84 -6.40
C THR A 124 -18.53 12.83 -5.49
N ASP A 125 -18.56 11.98 -4.47
CA ASP A 125 -19.66 11.85 -3.51
C ASP A 125 -19.28 12.42 -2.14
N LYS A 126 -19.55 13.72 -1.99
CA LYS A 126 -19.25 14.48 -0.76
C LYS A 126 -19.94 13.93 0.49
N THR A 127 -21.00 13.12 0.34
CA THR A 127 -21.75 12.57 1.49
C THR A 127 -21.06 11.41 2.19
N LYS A 128 -20.06 10.78 1.54
CA LYS A 128 -19.25 9.69 2.12
C LYS A 128 -17.98 10.15 2.81
N PHE A 129 -17.65 11.43 2.68
CA PHE A 129 -16.37 11.98 3.09
C PHE A 129 -16.28 12.22 4.60
N ASP A 130 -17.36 12.67 5.24
CA ASP A 130 -17.29 13.33 6.56
C ASP A 130 -17.08 12.44 7.79
N ASP A 131 -17.17 11.10 7.71
CA ASP A 131 -17.02 10.25 8.91
C ASP A 131 -16.23 8.95 8.67
N GLN A 132 -15.79 8.72 7.43
CA GLN A 132 -15.20 7.44 7.04
C GLN A 132 -13.73 7.51 6.64
N ILE A 133 -13.19 8.70 6.41
CA ILE A 133 -11.83 8.87 5.89
C ILE A 133 -10.95 9.45 6.99
N LYS A 134 -9.94 8.66 7.35
CA LYS A 134 -8.87 9.09 8.27
C LYS A 134 -7.56 9.23 7.51
N VAL A 135 -6.75 10.21 7.90
CA VAL A 135 -5.37 10.40 7.44
C VAL A 135 -4.46 10.40 8.67
N ASN A 136 -3.55 9.44 8.77
CA ASN A 136 -2.68 9.24 9.95
C ASN A 136 -3.44 9.25 11.28
N SER A 137 -4.48 8.43 11.40
CA SER A 137 -5.39 8.37 12.57
C SER A 137 -6.27 9.60 12.80
N LYS A 138 -6.08 10.70 12.06
CA LYS A 138 -6.87 11.94 12.19
C LYS A 138 -8.04 11.94 11.21
N THR A 139 -9.21 12.38 11.66
CA THR A 139 -10.40 12.43 10.80
C THR A 139 -10.33 13.66 9.88
N CYS A 140 -10.53 13.45 8.58
CA CYS A 140 -10.70 14.56 7.64
C CYS A 140 -12.09 15.15 7.80
N GLU A 141 -12.20 16.45 8.07
CA GLU A 141 -13.47 17.18 8.10
C GLU A 141 -13.56 18.14 6.91
N LEU A 142 -14.79 18.51 6.51
CA LEU A 142 -15.05 19.48 5.44
C LEU A 142 -14.28 20.81 5.53
N HIS A 143 -13.86 21.20 6.75
CA HIS A 143 -13.13 22.44 7.05
C HIS A 143 -11.68 22.23 7.53
N GLY A 144 -11.12 21.02 7.42
CA GLY A 144 -9.72 20.73 7.80
C GLY A 144 -9.57 19.40 8.55
N VAL A 145 -8.45 19.22 9.23
CA VAL A 145 -8.24 18.06 10.12
C VAL A 145 -8.68 18.48 11.51
N LYS A 146 -9.57 17.70 12.16
CA LYS A 146 -9.87 17.89 13.58
C LYS A 146 -8.55 17.75 14.34
N LYS A 147 -8.09 18.80 15.03
CA LYS A 147 -7.02 18.61 16.03
C LYS A 147 -7.59 17.58 17.00
N ASP A 148 -6.93 16.43 17.13
CA ASP A 148 -7.28 15.48 18.18
C ASP A 148 -7.18 16.24 19.50
N THR A 149 -8.33 16.64 20.05
CA THR A 149 -8.44 16.86 21.48
C THR A 149 -8.12 15.51 22.08
N ALA A 150 -6.93 15.45 22.68
CA ALA A 150 -6.39 14.29 23.38
C ALA A 150 -7.51 13.47 24.02
N SER A 151 -7.48 12.16 23.81
CA SER A 151 -8.22 11.22 24.63
C SER A 151 -8.07 11.63 26.09
N PRO A 152 -9.16 11.81 26.86
CA PRO A 152 -9.03 12.06 28.29
C PRO A 152 -8.24 10.89 28.88
N ALA A 153 -7.16 11.23 29.58
CA ALA A 153 -6.37 10.27 30.31
C ALA A 153 -7.30 9.46 31.22
N THR A 154 -7.35 8.15 30.98
CA THR A 154 -7.98 7.21 31.92
C THR A 154 -7.17 7.25 33.21
N THR A 155 -7.60 8.09 34.15
CA THR A 155 -7.24 7.97 35.56
C THR A 155 -7.80 6.64 36.05
N VAL A 156 -6.91 5.68 36.27
CA VAL A 156 -7.21 4.44 36.99
C VAL A 156 -7.19 4.76 38.51
N PRO A 157 -8.18 4.28 39.29
CA PRO A 157 -8.29 4.56 40.73
C PRO A 157 -7.19 3.93 41.58
#